data_AF-A0A844MAB5-F1
#
_entry.id   AF-A0A844MAB5-F1
#
_cell.length_a   1.000
_cell.length_b   1.000
_cell.length_c   1.000
_cell.angle_alpha   90.00
_cell.angle_beta   90.00
_cell.angle_gamma   90.00
#
_symmetry.space_group_name_H-M   'P 1'
#
loop_
_entity.id
_entity.type
_entity.pdbx_description
1 polymer ?
#
loop_
_entity_poly.entity_id
_entity_poly.type
_entity_poly.pdbx_seq_one_letter_code
_entity_poly.pdbx_strand_id
1 'polypeptide(L)'
;MNILDACKLSREISQDVEKLFNNSRHKIKQYLGEVIVYDFSYIAWKVKICSPETLGYYLKVSRSDSQQFTASIQSHKLYIKVTADEWEVFYQLAKGVENVRDRAQNIFNRLVE
;
A
#
# COMPACT_ATOMS: atom_id res chain seq x y z
N MET A 1 18.84 -14.26 -42.69
CA MET A 1 19.03 -13.67 -41.34
C MET A 1 20.09 -14.48 -40.62
N ASN A 2 21.22 -13.86 -40.25
CA ASN A 2 22.33 -14.55 -39.58
C ASN A 2 21.98 -14.79 -38.10
N ILE A 3 22.43 -15.90 -37.51
CA ILE A 3 22.28 -16.23 -36.08
C ILE A 3 22.75 -15.06 -35.19
N LEU A 4 23.81 -14.35 -35.57
CA LEU A 4 24.30 -13.17 -34.87
C LEU A 4 23.28 -12.02 -34.83
N ASP A 5 22.49 -11.83 -35.89
CA ASP A 5 21.45 -10.80 -35.96
C ASP A 5 20.27 -11.16 -35.06
N ALA A 6 19.90 -12.45 -35.02
CA ALA A 6 18.86 -12.95 -34.13
C ALA A 6 19.24 -12.81 -32.64
N CYS A 7 20.51 -13.04 -32.30
CA CYS A 7 21.01 -12.85 -30.93
C CYS A 7 21.02 -11.37 -30.51
N LYS A 8 21.37 -10.44 -31.43
CA LYS A 8 21.30 -9.00 -31.16
C LYS A 8 19.86 -8.55 -30.92
N LEU A 9 18.94 -8.97 -31.80
CA LEU A 9 17.52 -8.65 -31.68
C LEU A 9 16.94 -9.18 -30.36
N SER A 10 17.26 -10.42 -29.98
CA SER A 10 16.83 -11.02 -28.71
C SER A 10 17.34 -10.24 -27.49
N ARG A 11 18.60 -9.77 -27.56
CA ARG A 11 19.21 -8.99 -26.48
C ARG A 11 18.61 -7.59 -26.37
N GLU A 12 18.33 -6.94 -27.50
CA GLU A 12 17.65 -5.64 -27.55
C GLU A 12 16.21 -5.74 -27.02
N ILE A 13 15.46 -6.76 -27.45
CA ILE A 13 14.11 -7.05 -26.91
C ILE A 13 14.17 -7.30 -25.41
N SER A 14 15.13 -8.10 -24.92
CA SER A 14 15.26 -8.38 -23.48
C SER A 14 15.57 -7.10 -22.68
N GLN A 15 16.43 -6.23 -23.20
CA GLN A 15 16.76 -4.96 -22.55
C GLN A 15 15.60 -3.97 -22.59
N ASP A 16 14.82 -3.93 -23.66
CA ASP A 16 13.63 -3.09 -23.75
C ASP A 16 12.49 -3.62 -22.87
N VAL A 17 12.34 -4.93 -22.77
CA VAL A 17 11.43 -5.58 -21.82
C VAL A 17 11.85 -5.28 -20.38
N GLU A 18 13.14 -5.38 -20.05
CA GLU A 18 13.64 -4.97 -18.73
C GLU A 18 13.44 -3.48 -18.46
N LYS A 19 13.60 -2.60 -19.45
CA LYS A 19 13.28 -1.16 -19.31
C LYS A 19 11.79 -0.91 -19.11
N LEU A 20 10.91 -1.66 -19.78
CA LEU A 20 9.45 -1.61 -19.57
C LEU A 20 9.06 -2.11 -18.17
N PHE A 21 9.72 -3.16 -17.68
CA PHE A 21 9.49 -3.69 -16.33
C PHE A 21 10.16 -2.85 -15.22
N ASN A 22 11.31 -2.24 -15.47
CA ASN A 22 11.99 -1.37 -14.51
C ASN A 22 11.36 0.03 -14.44
N ASN A 23 10.85 0.58 -15.56
CA ASN A 23 10.04 1.81 -15.53
C ASN A 23 8.66 1.63 -14.89
N SER A 24 8.18 0.38 -14.74
CA SER A 24 6.95 0.04 -14.02
C SER A 24 7.18 -0.42 -12.57
N ARG A 25 8.40 -0.79 -12.17
CA ARG A 25 8.77 -1.13 -10.77
C ARG A 25 8.62 0.03 -9.78
N HIS A 26 8.42 1.27 -10.24
CA HIS A 26 8.14 2.43 -9.39
C HIS A 26 6.73 2.99 -9.60
N LYS A 27 5.90 2.35 -10.44
CA LYS A 27 4.51 2.78 -10.70
C LYS A 27 3.53 1.71 -10.23
N ILE A 28 2.94 1.94 -9.05
CA ILE A 28 1.50 1.68 -8.81
C ILE A 28 1.05 0.23 -9.12
N LYS A 29 1.72 -0.79 -8.57
CA LYS A 29 1.15 -2.16 -8.52
C LYS A 29 0.60 -2.54 -7.14
N GLN A 30 0.91 -1.75 -6.12
CA GLN A 30 0.53 -2.04 -4.74
C GLN A 30 -0.65 -1.20 -4.25
N TYR A 31 -0.83 0.06 -4.64
CA TYR A 31 -1.83 0.92 -4.01
C TYR A 31 -3.26 0.66 -4.50
N LEU A 32 -4.20 0.40 -3.58
CA LEU A 32 -5.60 0.08 -3.90
C LEU A 32 -6.60 1.12 -3.36
N GLY A 33 -6.19 1.93 -2.40
CA GLY A 33 -6.99 3.02 -1.85
C GLY A 33 -6.41 3.54 -0.54
N GLU A 34 -7.02 4.63 -0.05
CA GLU A 34 -6.75 5.16 1.29
C GLU A 34 -8.04 5.59 1.97
N VAL A 35 -8.05 5.45 3.29
CA VAL A 35 -9.15 5.89 4.16
C VAL A 35 -8.60 6.62 5.36
N ILE A 36 -9.40 7.51 5.92
CA ILE A 36 -9.15 8.11 7.22
C ILE A 36 -10.03 7.41 8.23
N VAL A 37 -9.39 6.87 9.27
CA VAL A 37 -10.04 6.24 10.42
C VAL A 37 -9.57 6.97 11.66
N TYR A 38 -10.43 7.08 12.68
CA TYR A 38 -10.04 7.69 13.94
C TYR A 38 -9.54 6.60 14.89
N ASP A 39 -8.88 6.91 15.99
CA ASP A 39 -8.74 5.95 17.10
C ASP A 39 -9.70 6.31 18.24
N PHE A 40 -9.68 5.57 19.35
CA PHE A 40 -10.48 5.90 20.54
C PHE A 40 -10.16 7.27 21.16
N SER A 41 -8.98 7.83 20.87
CA SER A 41 -8.61 9.19 21.28
C SER A 41 -9.04 10.24 20.26
N TYR A 42 -9.84 9.87 19.25
CA TYR A 42 -10.27 10.72 18.14
C TYR A 42 -9.11 11.29 17.31
N ILE A 43 -7.94 10.62 17.33
CA ILE A 43 -6.81 11.00 16.48
C ILE A 43 -7.06 10.44 15.08
N ALA A 44 -6.87 11.26 14.06
CA ALA A 44 -7.04 10.85 12.67
C ALA A 44 -5.82 10.05 12.18
N TRP A 45 -6.07 8.90 11.58
CA TRP A 45 -5.07 8.03 10.98
C TRP A 45 -5.38 7.84 9.49
N LYS A 46 -4.36 8.07 8.66
CA LYS A 46 -4.39 7.69 7.25
C LYS A 46 -4.00 6.22 7.13
N VAL A 47 -4.92 5.40 6.63
CA VAL A 47 -4.71 3.99 6.34
C VAL A 47 -4.61 3.82 4.84
N LYS A 48 -3.47 3.32 4.36
CA LYS A 48 -3.24 2.98 2.96
C LYS A 48 -3.40 1.48 2.76
N ILE A 49 -4.27 1.13 1.85
CA ILE A 49 -4.55 -0.25 1.46
C ILE A 49 -3.66 -0.57 0.27
N CYS A 50 -2.84 -1.61 0.45
CA CYS A 50 -2.04 -2.15 -0.63
C CYS A 50 -2.47 -3.57 -1.00
N SER A 51 -2.27 -3.97 -2.25
CA SER A 51 -2.48 -5.33 -2.72
C SER A 51 -1.69 -6.30 -1.85
N PRO A 52 -2.28 -7.44 -1.47
CA PRO A 52 -1.55 -8.47 -0.75
C PRO A 52 -0.38 -8.94 -1.62
N GLU A 53 0.83 -8.94 -1.06
CA GLU A 53 2.01 -9.50 -1.72
C GLU A 53 2.39 -10.84 -1.09
N THR A 54 3.55 -11.39 -1.45
CA THR A 54 4.13 -12.60 -0.85
C THR A 54 4.25 -12.55 0.66
N LEU A 55 4.27 -11.36 1.27
CA LEU A 55 4.34 -11.19 2.72
C LEU A 55 2.97 -11.35 3.41
N GLY A 56 1.86 -11.25 2.68
CA GLY A 56 0.49 -11.32 3.20
C GLY A 56 -0.26 -9.97 3.20
N TYR A 57 -1.30 -9.89 4.04
CA TYR A 57 -2.18 -8.72 4.15
C TYR A 57 -1.64 -7.73 5.19
N TYR A 58 -1.44 -6.48 4.77
CA TYR A 58 -0.95 -5.42 5.64
C TYR A 58 -1.67 -4.10 5.37
N LEU A 59 -1.73 -3.28 6.42
CA LEU A 59 -2.15 -1.89 6.36
C LEU A 59 -0.95 -0.99 6.62
N LYS A 60 -0.75 0.01 5.77
CA LYS A 60 0.23 1.06 6.01
C LYS A 60 -0.45 2.25 6.64
N VAL A 61 -0.14 2.53 7.89
CA VAL A 61 -0.82 3.55 8.68
C VAL A 61 0.12 4.69 9.05
N SER A 62 -0.42 5.90 9.09
CA SER A 62 0.30 7.09 9.56
C SER A 62 -0.67 8.08 10.17
N ARG A 63 -0.29 8.70 11.29
CA ARG A 63 -1.07 9.80 11.90
C ARG A 63 -1.25 10.93 10.89
N SER A 64 -2.45 11.50 10.86
CA SER A 64 -2.83 12.59 9.95
C SER A 64 -2.43 13.97 10.47
N ASP A 65 -1.85 14.06 11.68
CA ASP A 65 -1.50 15.32 12.36
C ASP A 65 -0.57 16.18 11.50
N SER A 66 -1.16 17.22 10.93
CA SER A 66 -0.56 18.18 10.03
C SER A 66 -0.18 19.45 10.79
N GLN A 67 1.00 19.47 11.42
CA GLN A 67 1.81 20.68 11.61
C GLN A 67 3.21 20.32 12.14
N GLN A 68 4.21 20.58 11.30
CA GLN A 68 5.61 20.86 11.64
C GLN A 68 6.23 20.15 12.86
N PHE A 69 7.02 19.11 12.62
CA PHE A 69 8.31 18.95 13.30
C PHE A 69 9.35 18.45 12.30
N THR A 70 10.03 19.40 11.65
CA THR A 70 11.40 19.20 11.19
C THR A 70 12.26 18.78 12.39
N ALA A 71 13.12 17.79 12.18
CA ALA A 71 14.18 17.31 13.06
C ALA A 71 13.76 16.37 14.20
N SER A 72 13.49 15.10 13.88
CA SER A 72 14.36 14.00 14.29
C SER A 72 13.82 12.65 13.82
N ILE A 73 14.73 11.74 13.59
CA ILE A 73 14.58 10.38 13.06
C ILE A 73 13.50 9.60 13.85
N GLN A 74 12.28 9.48 13.31
CA GLN A 74 11.36 8.35 13.49
C GLN A 74 10.10 8.56 12.62
N SER A 75 10.14 8.05 11.41
CA SER A 75 8.99 8.03 10.50
C SER A 75 7.80 7.31 11.15
N HIS A 76 6.71 8.02 11.46
CA HIS A 76 5.46 7.52 12.05
C HIS A 76 4.63 6.65 11.07
N LYS A 77 5.31 5.83 10.26
CA LYS A 77 4.70 4.90 9.30
C LYS A 77 4.80 3.52 9.89
N LEU A 78 3.67 2.93 10.24
CA LEU A 78 3.59 1.56 10.75
C LEU A 78 3.01 0.66 9.66
N TYR A 79 3.54 -0.56 9.58
CA TYR A 79 2.98 -1.63 8.74
C TYR A 79 2.37 -2.66 9.68
N ILE A 80 1.04 -2.73 9.68
CA ILE A 80 0.29 -3.61 10.58
C ILE A 80 -0.14 -4.83 9.78
N LYS A 81 0.26 -6.02 10.25
CA LYS A 81 -0.21 -7.28 9.67
C LYS A 81 -1.66 -7.50 10.08
N VAL A 82 -2.50 -7.86 9.12
CA VAL A 82 -3.92 -8.10 9.34
C VAL A 82 -4.34 -9.41 8.70
N THR A 83 -5.54 -9.89 9.04
CA THR A 83 -6.16 -11.01 8.32
C THR A 83 -6.72 -10.56 6.97
N ALA A 84 -7.06 -11.51 6.11
CA ALA A 84 -7.72 -11.21 4.83
C ALA A 84 -9.06 -10.50 5.03
N ASP A 85 -9.86 -10.95 6.00
CA ASP A 85 -11.17 -10.36 6.31
C ASP A 85 -11.06 -8.93 6.85
N GLU A 86 -10.06 -8.68 7.70
CA GLU A 86 -9.78 -7.34 8.21
C GLU A 86 -9.32 -6.42 7.11
N TRP A 87 -8.44 -6.89 6.23
CA TRP A 87 -7.99 -6.12 5.08
C TRP A 87 -9.14 -5.76 4.13
N GLU A 88 -10.03 -6.71 3.86
CA GLU A 88 -11.18 -6.52 2.97
C GLU A 88 -12.11 -5.42 3.50
N VAL A 89 -12.28 -5.32 4.82
CA VAL A 89 -13.04 -4.24 5.45
C VAL A 89 -12.45 -2.87 5.09
N PHE A 90 -11.13 -2.68 5.19
CA PHE A 90 -10.51 -1.41 4.81
C PHE A 90 -10.54 -1.18 3.30
N TYR A 91 -10.41 -2.24 2.51
CA TYR A 91 -10.52 -2.15 1.05
C TYR A 91 -11.91 -1.69 0.60
N GLN A 92 -12.98 -2.27 1.16
CA GLN A 92 -14.36 -1.87 0.89
C GLN A 92 -14.61 -0.42 1.32
N LEU A 93 -14.14 -0.06 2.52
CA LEU A 93 -14.25 1.33 3.00
C LEU A 93 -13.54 2.31 2.05
N ALA A 94 -12.37 1.93 1.51
CA ALA A 94 -11.64 2.74 0.52
C ALA A 94 -12.36 2.85 -0.84
N LYS A 95 -13.35 1.99 -1.10
CA LYS A 95 -14.24 2.07 -2.27
C LYS A 95 -15.56 2.79 -1.96
N GLY A 96 -15.71 3.39 -0.78
CA GLY A 96 -16.90 4.16 -0.39
C GLY A 96 -18.05 3.31 0.14
N VAL A 97 -17.77 2.07 0.55
CA VAL A 97 -18.76 1.18 1.16
C VAL A 97 -18.88 1.57 2.65
N GLU A 98 -19.88 2.38 2.99
CA GLU A 98 -19.98 3.01 4.32
C GLU A 98 -20.43 2.06 5.45
N ASN A 99 -21.14 0.98 5.12
CA ASN A 99 -21.64 0.02 6.13
C ASN A 99 -20.52 -0.75 6.86
N VAL A 100 -19.28 -0.70 6.36
CA VAL A 100 -18.12 -1.31 7.02
C VAL A 100 -17.35 -0.33 7.92
N ARG A 101 -17.78 0.93 8.03
CA ARG A 101 -17.08 1.97 8.82
C ARG A 101 -16.90 1.59 10.29
N ASP A 102 -17.97 1.20 10.97
CA ASP A 102 -17.91 0.82 12.39
C ASP A 102 -17.03 -0.41 12.62
N ARG A 103 -17.06 -1.35 11.67
CA ARG A 103 -16.21 -2.54 11.70
C ARG A 103 -14.73 -2.16 11.49
N ALA A 104 -14.43 -1.27 10.55
CA ALA A 104 -13.08 -0.77 10.31
C ALA A 104 -12.52 -0.04 11.53
N GLN A 105 -13.36 0.77 12.19
CA GLN A 105 -13.05 1.49 13.42
C GLN A 105 -12.70 0.53 14.56
N ASN A 106 -13.52 -0.50 14.80
CA ASN A 106 -13.27 -1.52 15.82
C ASN A 106 -12.00 -2.33 15.54
N ILE A 107 -11.77 -2.74 14.29
CA ILE A 107 -10.55 -3.44 13.89
C ILE A 107 -9.34 -2.53 14.13
N PHE A 108 -9.41 -1.28 13.69
CA PHE A 108 -8.30 -0.34 13.80
C PHE A 108 -7.93 -0.10 15.25
N ASN A 109 -8.90 0.15 16.12
CA ASN A 109 -8.68 0.35 17.55
C ASN A 109 -7.93 -0.82 18.19
N ARG A 110 -8.38 -2.07 17.95
CA ARG A 110 -7.67 -3.28 18.45
C ARG A 110 -6.24 -3.40 17.92
N LEU A 111 -5.94 -2.86 16.74
CA LEU A 111 -4.60 -2.93 16.14
C LEU A 111 -3.64 -1.85 16.66
N VAL A 112 -4.15 -0.80 17.31
CA VAL A 112 -3.36 0.34 17.79
C VAL A 112 -3.39 0.55 19.31
N GLU A 113 -4.21 -0.22 20.04
CA GLU A 113 -4.07 -0.46 21.49
C GLU A 113 -2.75 -1.17 21.83
#